data_AF-A0A948E791-F1
#
_entry.id   AF-A0A948E791-F1
#
_cell.length_a   1.000
_cell.length_b   1.000
_cell.length_c   1.000
_cell.angle_alpha   90.00
_cell.angle_beta   90.00
_cell.angle_gamma   90.00
#
_symmetry.space_group_name_H-M   'P 1'
#
loop_
_entity.id
_entity.type
_entity.pdbx_description
1 polymer ?
#
loop_
_entity_poly.entity_id
_entity_poly.type
_entity_poly.pdbx_seq_one_letter_code
_entity_poly.pdbx_strand_id
1 'polypeptide(L)'
;MASIIIAPLTDVLDETALSLLSGKLLKREVNLRDQTDDLDHSVENDFDDEILAEFMSDLEDEYDQADIYVPGIFSDIIPVGELRVGSLEALIEALETLQDGLGIDDPDGSVEEEDISYDDEDDDYLDRMEISRLGLKALWYDMYRIANAALEIESNMIIRRE
;
A
#
# COMPACT_ATOMS: atom_id res chain seq x y z
N MET A 1 9.95 -12.04 -2.44
CA MET A 1 9.58 -11.27 -1.22
C MET A 1 9.12 -9.94 -1.72
N ALA A 2 8.15 -9.32 -1.05
CA ALA A 2 7.65 -8.03 -1.48
C ALA A 2 7.87 -6.99 -0.39
N SER A 3 8.10 -5.75 -0.80
CA SER A 3 8.41 -4.65 0.11
C SER A 3 7.62 -3.40 -0.25
N ILE A 4 7.11 -2.71 0.77
CA ILE A 4 6.45 -1.40 0.60
C ILE A 4 7.41 -0.34 1.08
N ILE A 5 7.71 0.64 0.22
CA ILE A 5 8.69 1.68 0.49
C ILE A 5 8.14 3.09 0.28
N ILE A 6 8.62 4.05 1.07
CA ILE A 6 8.47 5.48 0.77
C ILE A 6 9.74 5.96 0.08
N ALA A 7 9.63 6.43 -1.15
CA ALA A 7 10.80 6.83 -1.94
C ALA A 7 10.45 7.85 -3.05
N PRO A 8 11.45 8.61 -3.54
CA PRO A 8 11.25 9.52 -4.65
C PRO A 8 10.92 8.74 -5.94
N LEU A 9 10.11 9.33 -6.83
CA LEU A 9 9.75 8.67 -8.09
C LEU A 9 10.97 8.39 -8.98
N THR A 10 12.07 9.14 -8.83
CA THR A 10 13.33 8.96 -9.57
C THR A 10 14.01 7.61 -9.32
N ASP A 11 13.67 6.92 -8.24
CA ASP A 11 14.19 5.58 -7.93
C ASP A 11 13.60 4.48 -8.82
N VAL A 12 12.43 4.75 -9.44
CA VAL A 12 11.67 3.75 -10.21
C VAL A 12 11.24 4.24 -11.59
N LEU A 13 11.24 5.55 -11.82
CA LEU A 13 10.88 6.17 -13.09
C LEU A 13 12.04 7.00 -13.63
N ASP A 14 12.43 6.73 -14.88
CA ASP A 14 13.35 7.58 -15.61
C ASP A 14 12.73 8.96 -15.92
N GLU A 15 13.57 9.95 -16.24
CA GLU A 15 13.16 11.33 -16.55
C GLU A 15 12.04 11.41 -17.62
N THR A 16 12.08 10.52 -18.61
CA THR A 16 11.04 10.46 -19.67
C THR A 16 9.69 10.02 -19.11
N ALA A 17 9.69 9.02 -18.22
CA ALA A 17 8.50 8.50 -17.57
C ALA A 17 7.93 9.51 -16.57
N LEU A 18 8.80 10.18 -15.80
CA LEU A 18 8.43 11.28 -14.91
C LEU A 18 7.75 12.43 -15.66
N SER A 19 8.33 12.85 -16.78
CA SER A 19 7.75 13.92 -17.61
C SER A 19 6.37 13.53 -18.13
N LEU A 20 6.20 12.28 -18.56
CA LEU A 20 4.91 11.76 -19.00
C LEU A 20 3.88 11.74 -17.86
N LEU A 21 4.27 11.25 -16.68
CA LEU A 21 3.41 11.18 -15.50
C LEU A 21 2.98 12.58 -15.05
N SER A 22 3.93 13.51 -14.93
CA SER A 22 3.68 14.92 -14.59
C SER A 22 2.65 15.54 -15.54
N GLY A 23 2.80 15.33 -16.85
CA GLY A 23 1.83 15.81 -17.84
C GLY A 23 0.44 15.17 -17.74
N LYS A 24 0.33 13.94 -17.24
CA LYS A 24 -0.96 13.25 -17.01
C LYS A 24 -1.64 13.68 -15.72
N LEU A 25 -0.86 13.94 -14.66
CA LEU A 25 -1.34 14.44 -13.37
C LEU A 25 -1.77 15.89 -13.46
N LEU A 26 -1.04 16.73 -14.20
CA LEU A 26 -1.41 18.14 -14.39
C LEU A 26 -2.79 18.30 -15.05
N LYS A 27 -3.17 17.38 -15.96
CA LYS A 27 -4.50 17.34 -16.57
C LYS A 27 -5.63 17.03 -15.57
N ARG A 28 -5.28 16.47 -14.41
CA ARG A 28 -6.16 16.16 -13.29
C ARG A 28 -6.00 17.18 -12.16
N GLU A 29 -5.34 18.30 -12.43
CA GLU A 29 -5.07 19.35 -11.45
C GLU A 29 -4.17 18.89 -10.27
N VAL A 30 -3.51 17.74 -10.43
CA VAL A 30 -2.52 17.20 -9.49
C VAL A 30 -1.13 17.65 -9.93
N ASN A 31 -0.43 18.38 -9.06
CA ASN A 31 0.95 18.76 -9.30
C ASN A 31 1.85 17.80 -8.52
N LEU A 32 2.69 17.05 -9.25
CA LEU A 32 3.87 16.47 -8.63
C LEU A 32 4.71 17.65 -8.13
N ARG A 33 4.78 17.85 -6.82
CA ARG A 33 5.76 18.77 -6.25
C ARG A 33 7.15 18.31 -6.67
N ASP A 34 8.09 19.24 -6.81
CA ASP A 34 9.51 18.89 -6.91
C ASP A 34 9.84 18.08 -5.65
N GLN A 35 9.83 16.75 -5.79
CA GLN A 35 10.23 15.82 -4.74
C GLN A 35 11.75 15.92 -4.68
N THR A 36 12.21 17.00 -4.07
CA THR A 36 13.61 17.24 -3.80
C THR A 36 14.09 16.10 -2.91
N ASP A 37 14.97 15.28 -3.46
CA ASP A 37 16.08 14.43 -2.97
C ASP A 37 16.39 14.34 -1.44
N ASP A 38 15.81 15.17 -0.59
CA ASP A 38 16.11 15.36 0.84
C ASP A 38 15.22 14.51 1.78
N LEU A 39 14.35 13.64 1.25
CA LEU A 39 13.57 12.73 2.08
C LEU A 39 14.38 11.47 2.38
N ASP A 40 15.21 11.54 3.42
CA ASP A 40 15.93 10.42 4.06
C ASP A 40 14.98 9.47 4.82
N HIS A 41 13.75 9.26 4.32
CA HIS A 41 12.66 8.56 5.00
C HIS A 41 12.20 7.35 4.17
N SER A 42 13.15 6.48 3.83
CA SER A 42 12.83 5.13 3.35
C SER A 42 12.34 4.30 4.53
N VAL A 43 11.02 4.14 4.65
CA VAL A 43 10.42 3.09 5.49
C VAL A 43 10.30 1.86 4.60
N GLU A 44 11.04 0.80 4.90
CA GLU A 44 10.95 -0.49 4.21
C GLU A 44 10.33 -1.51 5.16
N ASN A 45 9.29 -2.19 4.70
CA ASN A 45 8.73 -3.35 5.37
C ASN A 45 8.67 -4.50 4.37
N ASP A 46 9.16 -5.67 4.79
CA ASP A 46 9.12 -6.90 4.03
C ASP A 46 7.91 -7.74 4.41
N PHE A 47 7.24 -8.27 3.38
CA PHE A 47 6.05 -9.08 3.50
C PHE A 47 6.20 -10.39 2.75
N ASP A 48 5.47 -11.40 3.22
CA ASP A 48 5.29 -12.64 2.47
C ASP A 48 4.48 -12.35 1.20
N ASP A 49 4.98 -12.80 0.04
CA ASP A 49 4.34 -12.55 -1.26
C ASP A 49 2.93 -13.15 -1.35
N GLU A 50 2.67 -14.27 -0.67
CA GLU A 50 1.36 -14.92 -0.70
C GLU A 50 0.33 -14.06 0.04
N ILE A 51 0.71 -13.54 1.21
CA ILE A 51 -0.13 -12.61 1.99
C ILE A 51 -0.33 -11.30 1.24
N LEU A 52 0.72 -10.74 0.62
CA LEU A 52 0.57 -9.53 -0.18
C LEU A 52 -0.34 -9.78 -1.40
N ALA A 53 -0.19 -10.91 -2.09
CA ALA A 53 -1.02 -11.23 -3.24
C ALA A 53 -2.50 -11.39 -2.85
N GLU A 54 -2.78 -12.07 -1.74
CA GLU A 54 -4.13 -12.21 -1.19
C GLU A 54 -4.71 -10.86 -0.80
N PHE A 55 -3.96 -10.05 -0.04
CA PHE A 55 -4.38 -8.71 0.35
C PHE A 55 -4.67 -7.79 -0.83
N MET A 56 -3.80 -7.81 -1.85
CA MET A 56 -4.00 -7.01 -3.05
C MET A 56 -5.22 -7.50 -3.83
N SER A 57 -5.49 -8.81 -3.83
CA SER A 57 -6.72 -9.36 -4.42
C SER A 57 -7.97 -8.84 -3.71
N ASP A 58 -7.97 -8.82 -2.38
CA ASP A 58 -9.09 -8.26 -1.60
C ASP A 58 -9.24 -6.74 -1.83
N LEU A 59 -8.14 -6.03 -2.01
CA LEU A 59 -8.15 -4.60 -2.35
C LEU A 59 -8.70 -4.33 -3.76
N GLU A 60 -8.54 -5.26 -4.71
CA GLU A 60 -8.97 -5.07 -6.11
C GLU A 60 -10.49 -4.90 -6.25
N ASP A 61 -11.28 -5.45 -5.32
CA ASP A 61 -12.73 -5.24 -5.28
C ASP A 61 -13.11 -3.77 -4.99
N GLU A 62 -12.26 -3.05 -4.25
CA GLU A 62 -12.50 -1.67 -3.81
C GLU A 62 -11.69 -0.64 -4.63
N TYR A 63 -10.51 -1.01 -5.13
CA TYR A 63 -9.60 -0.11 -5.82
C TYR A 63 -8.67 -0.84 -6.81
N ASP A 64 -8.55 -0.29 -8.03
CA ASP A 64 -7.63 -0.79 -9.04
C ASP A 64 -6.17 -0.71 -8.53
N GLN A 65 -5.51 -1.85 -8.40
CA GLN A 65 -4.13 -1.93 -7.87
C GLN A 65 -3.14 -1.06 -8.67
N ALA A 66 -2.28 -0.34 -7.93
CA ALA A 66 -1.15 0.42 -8.46
C ALA A 66 0.19 -0.06 -7.89
N ASP A 67 1.26 0.14 -8.65
CA ASP A 67 2.64 -0.11 -8.21
C ASP A 67 3.21 1.10 -7.45
N ILE A 68 2.72 2.29 -7.79
CA ILE A 68 3.15 3.57 -7.22
C ILE A 68 1.91 4.35 -6.79
N TYR A 69 1.92 4.88 -5.57
CA TYR A 69 0.89 5.77 -5.06
C TYR A 69 1.50 7.13 -4.79
N VAL A 70 0.92 8.18 -5.39
CA VAL A 70 1.41 9.56 -5.26
C VAL A 70 0.43 10.41 -4.47
N PRO A 71 0.89 11.47 -3.78
CA PRO A 71 -0.01 12.43 -3.14
C PRO A 71 -0.88 13.13 -4.18
N GLY A 72 -2.17 13.31 -3.86
CA GLY A 72 -3.13 14.06 -4.67
C GLY A 72 -4.40 13.28 -4.97
N ILE A 73 -5.49 14.02 -5.17
CA ILE A 73 -6.85 13.48 -5.25
C ILE A 73 -7.18 13.10 -6.70
N PHE A 74 -7.21 11.80 -6.99
CA PHE A 74 -7.74 11.26 -8.25
C PHE A 74 -8.07 9.77 -8.09
N SER A 75 -9.11 9.31 -8.77
CA SER A 75 -9.60 7.93 -8.61
C SER A 75 -9.18 6.97 -9.73
N ASP A 76 -8.62 7.48 -10.84
CA ASP A 76 -8.19 6.64 -11.96
C ASP A 76 -6.76 6.14 -11.81
N ILE A 77 -6.48 4.92 -12.27
CA ILE A 77 -5.10 4.47 -12.47
C ILE A 77 -4.47 5.05 -13.73
N ILE A 78 -3.26 5.58 -13.55
CA ILE A 78 -2.45 6.19 -14.60
C ILE A 78 -1.32 5.23 -14.99
N PRO A 79 -1.38 4.60 -16.19
CA PRO A 79 -0.29 3.75 -16.65
C PRO A 79 0.92 4.58 -17.08
N VAL A 80 2.12 4.20 -16.67
CA VAL A 80 3.41 4.81 -17.03
C VAL A 80 4.42 3.70 -17.33
N GLY A 81 4.62 3.41 -18.61
CA GLY A 81 5.42 2.25 -19.01
C GLY A 81 4.72 0.96 -18.60
N GLU A 82 5.41 0.14 -17.81
CA GLU A 82 4.88 -1.11 -17.23
C GLU A 82 4.26 -0.91 -15.84
N LEU A 83 4.43 0.29 -15.25
CA LEU A 83 3.96 0.61 -13.90
C LEU A 83 2.60 1.31 -13.92
N ARG A 84 1.80 1.05 -12.91
CA ARG A 84 0.50 1.68 -12.64
C ARG A 84 0.66 2.68 -11.52
N VAL A 85 0.15 3.90 -11.71
CA VAL A 85 0.22 4.98 -10.72
C VAL A 85 -1.17 5.32 -10.21
N GLY A 86 -1.35 5.27 -8.90
CA GLY A 86 -2.58 5.58 -8.18
C GLY A 86 -2.43 6.74 -7.21
N SER A 87 -3.53 7.14 -6.59
CA SER A 87 -3.58 8.16 -5.55
C SER A 87 -3.40 7.54 -4.17
N LEU A 88 -2.57 8.16 -3.33
CA LEU A 88 -2.49 7.80 -1.90
C LEU A 88 -3.83 7.99 -1.18
N GLU A 89 -4.55 9.06 -1.50
CA GLU A 89 -5.84 9.35 -0.87
C GLU A 89 -6.88 8.31 -1.26
N ALA A 90 -6.96 7.95 -2.56
CA ALA A 90 -7.87 6.90 -3.01
C ALA A 90 -7.51 5.52 -2.43
N LEU A 91 -6.21 5.25 -2.24
CA LEU A 91 -5.76 4.04 -1.55
C LEU A 91 -6.23 4.01 -0.09
N ILE A 92 -6.06 5.12 0.64
CA ILE A 92 -6.47 5.22 2.05
C ILE A 92 -7.98 5.00 2.18
N GLU A 93 -8.79 5.63 1.32
CA GLU A 93 -10.25 5.41 1.30
C GLU A 93 -10.62 3.93 1.05
N ALA A 94 -9.89 3.25 0.17
CA ALA A 94 -10.09 1.83 -0.08
C ALA A 94 -9.68 0.96 1.12
N LEU A 95 -8.57 1.29 1.78
CA LEU A 95 -8.11 0.62 3.00
C LEU A 95 -9.10 0.80 4.15
N GLU A 96 -9.68 1.98 4.34
CA GLU A 96 -10.73 2.23 5.33
C GLU A 96 -11.98 1.38 5.08
N THR A 97 -12.28 1.07 3.82
CA THR A 97 -13.39 0.17 3.49
C THR A 97 -13.03 -1.30 3.78
N LEU A 98 -11.80 -1.69 3.43
CA LEU A 98 -11.27 -3.03 3.71
C LEU A 98 -11.12 -3.29 5.22
N GLN A 99 -10.94 -2.24 6.03
CA GLN A 99 -10.86 -2.30 7.49
C GLN A 99 -12.05 -3.06 8.10
N ASP A 100 -13.27 -2.74 7.67
CA ASP A 100 -14.50 -3.38 8.15
C ASP A 100 -14.53 -4.87 7.75
N GLY A 101 -14.09 -5.18 6.53
CA GLY A 101 -13.99 -6.55 6.01
C GLY A 101 -13.01 -7.43 6.80
N LEU A 102 -11.90 -6.86 7.26
CA LEU A 102 -10.90 -7.56 8.06
C LEU A 102 -11.28 -7.67 9.55
N GLY A 103 -12.24 -6.86 10.01
CA GLY A 103 -12.64 -6.77 11.41
C GLY A 103 -11.58 -6.06 12.26
N ILE A 104 -11.10 -4.92 11.76
CA ILE A 104 -10.13 -4.07 12.45
C ILE A 104 -10.89 -2.90 13.10
N ASP A 105 -10.97 -2.87 14.43
CA ASP A 105 -11.75 -1.86 15.16
C ASP A 105 -11.01 -0.54 15.37
N ASP A 106 -9.67 -0.55 15.42
CA ASP A 106 -8.83 0.63 15.70
C ASP A 106 -7.71 0.75 14.66
N PRO A 107 -7.68 1.83 13.84
CA PRO A 107 -6.68 1.99 12.77
C PRO A 107 -5.27 2.34 13.28
N ASP A 108 -5.15 2.86 14.50
CA ASP A 108 -3.90 3.15 15.19
C ASP A 108 -3.38 1.94 16.01
N GLY A 109 -4.11 0.82 15.96
CA GLY A 109 -3.81 -0.39 16.69
C GLY A 109 -2.64 -1.18 16.10
N SER A 110 -2.51 -2.40 16.61
CA SER A 110 -1.64 -3.41 16.01
C SER A 110 -2.29 -4.77 16.19
N VAL A 111 -1.78 -5.78 15.49
CA VAL A 111 -2.14 -7.16 15.79
C VAL A 111 -1.51 -7.53 17.13
N GLU A 112 -2.23 -7.31 18.24
CA GLU A 112 -1.80 -7.75 19.57
C GLU A 112 -1.85 -9.29 19.65
N GLU A 113 -0.95 -9.90 20.43
CA GLU A 113 -0.82 -11.36 20.62
C GLU A 113 -2.10 -12.04 21.20
N GLU A 114 -3.12 -11.28 21.59
CA GLU A 114 -4.38 -11.76 22.19
C GLU A 114 -5.42 -12.28 21.19
N ASP A 115 -5.23 -12.12 19.87
CA ASP A 115 -6.19 -12.59 18.84
C ASP A 115 -5.96 -14.07 18.43
N ILE A 116 -5.00 -14.76 19.07
CA ILE A 116 -4.64 -16.16 18.80
C ILE A 116 -5.18 -17.05 19.93
N SER A 117 -6.42 -17.51 19.81
CA SER A 117 -6.95 -18.50 20.75
C SER A 117 -6.48 -19.89 20.33
N TYR A 118 -5.36 -20.35 20.90
CA TYR A 118 -4.93 -21.75 20.79
C TYR A 118 -5.89 -22.65 21.60
N ASP A 119 -7.07 -22.94 21.05
CA ASP A 119 -7.86 -24.10 21.48
C ASP A 119 -7.20 -25.33 20.85
N ASP A 120 -6.25 -25.87 21.61
CA ASP A 120 -5.47 -27.07 21.35
C ASP A 120 -6.43 -28.25 21.10
N GLU A 121 -6.48 -28.78 19.87
CA GLU A 121 -6.59 -30.21 19.52
C GLU A 121 -6.87 -30.39 17.99
N ASP A 122 -5.81 -30.65 17.22
CA ASP A 122 -5.82 -31.35 15.89
C ASP A 122 -6.53 -30.67 14.69
N ASP A 123 -6.11 -29.46 14.25
CA ASP A 123 -6.49 -28.97 12.91
C ASP A 123 -5.43 -28.03 12.28
N ASP A 124 -4.38 -28.61 11.65
CA ASP A 124 -3.35 -27.89 10.88
C ASP A 124 -3.91 -26.96 9.77
N TYR A 125 -5.20 -27.08 9.42
CA TYR A 125 -5.89 -26.21 8.47
C TYR A 125 -6.45 -24.94 9.11
N LEU A 126 -6.97 -25.03 10.34
CA LEU A 126 -7.46 -23.86 11.07
C LEU A 126 -6.29 -22.93 11.43
N ASP A 127 -5.17 -23.51 11.85
CA ASP A 127 -3.95 -22.76 12.19
C ASP A 127 -3.42 -21.97 10.98
N ARG A 128 -3.45 -22.56 9.77
CA ARG A 128 -3.06 -21.84 8.54
C ARG A 128 -4.02 -20.72 8.14
N MET A 129 -5.33 -20.94 8.28
CA MET A 129 -6.32 -19.92 7.95
C MET A 129 -6.24 -18.73 8.92
N GLU A 130 -5.95 -18.99 10.19
CA GLU A 130 -5.76 -17.97 11.21
C GLU A 130 -4.45 -17.19 11.01
N ILE A 131 -3.35 -17.88 10.68
CA ILE A 131 -2.07 -17.26 10.30
C ILE A 131 -2.23 -16.34 9.08
N SER A 132 -2.94 -16.78 8.04
CA SER A 132 -3.21 -15.93 6.87
C SER A 132 -3.99 -14.68 7.25
N ARG A 133 -5.05 -14.82 8.06
CA ARG A 133 -5.86 -13.67 8.50
C ARG A 133 -5.09 -12.68 9.36
N LEU A 134 -4.24 -13.16 10.27
CA LEU A 134 -3.33 -12.32 11.06
C LEU A 134 -2.34 -11.59 10.15
N GLY A 135 -1.80 -12.28 9.14
CA GLY A 135 -0.95 -11.70 8.10
C GLY A 135 -1.64 -10.57 7.33
N LEU A 136 -2.88 -10.78 6.90
CA LEU A 136 -3.68 -9.75 6.21
C LEU A 136 -3.93 -8.52 7.08
N LYS A 137 -4.28 -8.71 8.36
CA LYS A 137 -4.45 -7.59 9.31
C LYS A 137 -3.14 -6.83 9.52
N ALA A 138 -2.02 -7.54 9.71
CA ALA A 138 -0.72 -6.92 9.90
C ALA A 138 -0.31 -6.09 8.66
N LEU A 139 -0.51 -6.64 7.47
CA LEU A 139 -0.26 -5.95 6.22
C LEU A 139 -1.17 -4.74 6.05
N TRP A 140 -2.44 -4.83 6.43
CA TRP A 140 -3.35 -3.69 6.44
C TRP A 140 -2.81 -2.54 7.30
N TYR A 141 -2.39 -2.83 8.54
CA TYR A 141 -1.83 -1.82 9.44
C TYR A 141 -0.58 -1.16 8.87
N ASP A 142 0.35 -1.95 8.36
CA ASP A 142 1.57 -1.40 7.77
C ASP A 142 1.28 -0.59 6.52
N MET A 143 0.42 -1.07 5.62
CA MET A 143 0.07 -0.37 4.40
C MET A 143 -0.68 0.94 4.69
N TYR A 144 -1.64 0.92 5.63
CA TYR A 144 -2.37 2.11 6.07
C TYR A 144 -1.44 3.13 6.72
N ARG A 145 -0.54 2.69 7.61
CA ARG A 145 0.44 3.56 8.27
C ARG A 145 1.43 4.15 7.27
N ILE A 146 1.96 3.36 6.36
CA ILE A 146 2.92 3.82 5.33
C ILE A 146 2.23 4.79 4.38
N ALA A 147 1.00 4.51 3.92
CA ALA A 147 0.25 5.40 3.04
C ALA A 147 -0.02 6.75 3.70
N ASN A 148 -0.45 6.76 4.97
CA ASN A 148 -0.64 8.00 5.74
C ASN A 148 0.68 8.75 5.93
N ALA A 149 1.76 8.06 6.33
CA ALA A 149 3.07 8.67 6.50
C ALA A 149 3.58 9.29 5.19
N ALA A 150 3.40 8.60 4.05
CA ALA A 150 3.76 9.11 2.73
C ALA A 150 2.93 10.35 2.37
N LEU A 151 1.63 10.36 2.68
CA LEU A 151 0.76 11.50 2.44
C LEU A 151 1.16 12.71 3.31
N GLU A 152 1.44 12.51 4.60
CA GLU A 152 1.84 13.55 5.54
C GLU A 152 3.13 14.27 5.14
N ILE A 153 4.12 13.52 4.64
CA ILE A 153 5.39 14.07 4.17
C ILE A 153 5.37 14.44 2.67
N GLU A 154 4.21 14.29 2.02
CA GLU A 154 4.00 14.54 0.59
C GLU A 154 4.97 13.76 -0.33
N SER A 155 5.26 12.50 0.04
CA SER A 155 6.10 11.56 -0.70
C SER A 155 5.28 10.44 -1.34
N ASN A 156 5.92 9.59 -2.15
CA ASN A 156 5.26 8.47 -2.82
C ASN A 156 5.47 7.19 -2.03
N MET A 157 4.45 6.35 -2.06
CA MET A 157 4.55 4.96 -1.66
C MET A 157 4.74 4.09 -2.91
N ILE A 158 5.68 3.16 -2.85
CA ILE A 158 6.03 2.25 -3.95
C ILE A 158 5.95 0.82 -3.43
N ILE A 159 5.27 -0.04 -4.17
CA ILE A 159 5.22 -1.48 -3.90
C ILE A 159 6.23 -2.17 -4.83
N ARG A 160 7.25 -2.81 -4.25
CA ARG A 160 8.24 -3.61 -4.98
C ARG A 160 7.98 -5.09 -4.76
N ARG A 161 8.02 -5.87 -5.83
CA ARG A 161 7.96 -7.34 -5.80
C ARG A 161 9.27 -7.87 -6.39
N GLU A 162 10.03 -8.65 -5.62
CA GLU A 162 11.29 -9.29 -6.04
C GLU A 162 11.12 -10.74 -6.48
#